data_AF-A0A5K1G8K5-F1
#
_entry.id   AF-A0A5K1G8K5-F1
#
_cell.length_a   1.000
_cell.length_b   1.000
_cell.length_c   1.000
_cell.angle_alpha   90.00
_cell.angle_beta   90.00
_cell.angle_gamma   90.00
#
_symmetry.space_group_name_H-M   'P 1'
#
loop_
_entity.id
_entity.type
_entity.pdbx_description
1 polymer ?
#
loop_
_entity_poly.entity_id
_entity_poly.type
_entity_poly.pdbx_seq_one_letter_code
_entity_poly.pdbx_strand_id
1 'polypeptide(L)'
;IHLARGNHESKSMNKIYGFEGEVKSKLSDTFVELFAEAFCCLPLAHVINEKIFVVHGGLFSVDGVKLSDIRAIDRFCEPPEE
;
A
#
# COMPACT_ATOMS: atom_id res chain seq x y z
N ILE A 1 -1.74 14.80 -9.58
CA ILE A 1 -1.22 13.41 -9.71
C ILE A 1 -1.43 12.75 -8.36
N HIS A 2 -1.99 11.53 -8.33
CA HIS A 2 -2.27 10.78 -7.10
C HIS A 2 -1.64 9.39 -7.19
N LEU A 3 -1.19 8.86 -6.06
CA LEU A 3 -0.69 7.49 -5.90
C LEU A 3 -1.55 6.75 -4.87
N ALA A 4 -1.69 5.44 -5.03
CA ALA A 4 -2.35 4.56 -4.06
C ALA A 4 -1.43 3.38 -3.75
N ARG A 5 -1.57 2.80 -2.56
CA ARG A 5 -0.82 1.61 -2.16
C ARG A 5 -1.38 0.39 -2.87
N GLY A 6 -0.52 -0.35 -3.58
CA GLY A 6 -0.82 -1.70 -4.06
C GLY A 6 -0.29 -2.76 -3.11
N ASN A 7 -0.49 -4.03 -3.47
CA ASN A 7 0.01 -5.15 -2.66
C ASN A 7 1.54 -5.28 -2.71
N HIS A 8 2.18 -4.84 -3.81
CA HIS A 8 3.63 -4.88 -3.97
C HIS A 8 4.37 -3.80 -3.16
N GLU A 9 3.68 -2.77 -2.67
CA GLU A 9 4.21 -1.75 -1.78
C GLU A 9 4.23 -2.25 -0.31
N SER A 10 4.88 -3.39 -0.10
CA SER A 10 5.05 -4.08 1.18
C SER A 10 6.40 -4.79 1.25
N LYS A 11 6.95 -4.95 2.46
CA LYS A 11 8.24 -5.60 2.70
C LYS A 11 8.24 -7.06 2.24
N SER A 12 7.15 -7.79 2.47
CA SER A 12 7.03 -9.20 2.07
C SER A 12 7.15 -9.36 0.55
N MET A 13 6.38 -8.58 -0.23
CA MET A 13 6.43 -8.62 -1.69
C MET A 13 7.76 -8.09 -2.23
N ASN A 14 8.33 -7.05 -1.64
CA ASN A 14 9.64 -6.52 -2.03
C ASN A 14 10.75 -7.58 -1.89
N LYS A 15 10.70 -8.39 -0.82
CA LYS A 15 11.64 -9.48 -0.59
C LYS A 15 11.44 -10.64 -1.56
N ILE A 16 10.18 -11.08 -1.75
CA ILE A 16 9.85 -12.22 -2.63
C ILE A 16 10.19 -11.92 -4.09
N TYR A 17 9.89 -10.71 -4.56
CA TYR A 17 10.02 -10.34 -5.98
C TYR A 17 11.29 -9.55 -6.31
N GLY A 18 12.19 -9.37 -5.34
CA GLY A 18 13.55 -8.88 -5.59
C GLY A 18 13.74 -7.36 -5.59
N PHE A 19 12.69 -6.57 -5.34
CA PHE A 19 12.83 -5.11 -5.19
C PHE A 19 13.81 -4.76 -4.06
N GLU A 20 13.74 -5.47 -2.93
CA GLU A 20 14.69 -5.29 -1.83
C GLU A 20 16.14 -5.50 -2.29
N GLY A 21 16.39 -6.58 -3.04
CA GLY A 21 17.73 -6.90 -3.56
C GLY A 21 18.24 -5.85 -4.56
N GLU A 22 17.35 -5.34 -5.41
CA GLU A 22 17.67 -4.27 -6.35
C GLU A 22 18.06 -2.96 -5.64
N VAL A 23 17.28 -2.56 -4.64
CA VAL A 23 17.56 -1.36 -3.84
C VAL A 23 18.88 -1.49 -3.10
N LYS A 24 19.16 -2.63 -2.46
CA LYS A 24 20.43 -2.87 -1.77
C LYS A 24 21.63 -2.83 -2.73
N SER A 25 21.47 -3.38 -3.94
CA SER A 25 22.52 -3.41 -4.95
C SER A 25 22.84 -2.02 -5.54
N LYS A 26 21.81 -1.19 -5.76
CA LYS A 26 21.95 0.11 -6.43
C LYS A 26 22.11 1.29 -5.47
N LEU A 27 21.62 1.16 -4.24
CA LEU A 27 21.58 2.20 -3.22
C LEU A 27 22.22 1.67 -1.92
N SER A 28 21.42 1.38 -0.89
CA SER A 28 21.87 0.81 0.38
C SER A 28 20.70 0.20 1.16
N ASP A 29 20.99 -0.54 2.23
CA ASP A 29 19.97 -1.07 3.15
C ASP A 29 19.11 0.04 3.77
N THR A 30 19.66 1.24 4.00
CA THR A 30 18.89 2.39 4.51
C THR A 30 17.74 2.76 3.59
N PHE A 31 17.92 2.66 2.27
CA PHE A 31 16.86 2.98 1.32
C PHE A 31 15.73 1.95 1.32
N VAL A 32 15.99 0.69 1.67
CA VAL A 32 14.94 -0.33 1.81
C VAL A 32 13.93 0.09 2.87
N GLU A 33 14.42 0.53 4.04
CA GLU A 33 13.56 0.98 5.13
C GLU A 33 12.83 2.27 4.77
N LEU A 34 13.51 3.23 4.12
CA LEU A 34 12.87 4.47 3.67
C LEU A 34 11.75 4.22 2.64
N PHE A 35 11.94 3.28 1.70
CA PHE A 35 10.88 2.90 0.77
C PHE A 35 9.70 2.24 1.51
N ALA A 36 9.97 1.36 2.47
CA ALA A 36 8.91 0.74 3.26
C ALA A 36 8.09 1.77 4.06
N GLU A 37 8.75 2.73 4.70
CA GLU A 37 8.09 3.86 5.38
C GLU A 37 7.25 4.71 4.40
N ALA A 38 7.80 5.04 3.23
CA ALA A 38 7.09 5.78 2.20
C ALA A 38 5.85 5.01 1.69
N PHE A 39 5.97 3.70 1.49
CA PHE A 39 4.86 2.83 1.08
C PHE A 39 3.74 2.80 2.12
N CYS A 40 4.08 2.78 3.41
CA CYS A 40 3.09 2.86 4.50
C CYS A 40 2.34 4.21 4.53
N CYS A 41 2.89 5.26 3.93
CA CYS A 41 2.24 6.57 3.86
C CYS A 41 1.20 6.66 2.73
N LEU A 42 1.27 5.76 1.74
CA LEU A 42 0.40 5.81 0.57
C LEU A 42 -1.09 5.61 0.94
N PRO A 43 -2.01 6.39 0.35
CA PRO A 43 -3.44 6.17 0.53
C PRO A 43 -3.89 4.79 0.06
N LEU A 44 -4.85 4.18 0.76
CA LEU A 44 -5.39 2.87 0.39
C LEU A 44 -6.37 2.94 -0.79
N ALA A 45 -7.07 4.07 -0.95
CA ALA A 45 -8.05 4.27 -2.01
C ALA A 45 -8.30 5.77 -2.26
N HIS A 46 -8.95 6.07 -3.38
CA HIS A 46 -9.39 7.40 -3.76
C HIS A 46 -10.86 7.41 -4.14
N VAL A 47 -11.53 8.55 -3.92
CA VAL A 47 -12.89 8.80 -4.41
C VAL A 47 -12.86 10.02 -5.33
N ILE A 48 -13.12 9.80 -6.62
CA ILE A 48 -13.07 10.85 -7.64
C ILE A 48 -14.48 11.39 -7.88
N ASN A 49 -14.63 12.70 -7.82
CA ASN A 49 -15.89 13.43 -8.03
C ASN A 49 -17.06 12.88 -7.20
N GLU A 50 -16.78 12.36 -6.00
CA GLU A 50 -17.76 11.74 -5.10
C GLU A 50 -18.54 10.56 -5.72
N LYS A 51 -18.03 9.98 -6.81
CA LYS A 51 -18.76 9.01 -7.64
C LYS A 51 -17.98 7.74 -7.94
N ILE A 52 -16.66 7.85 -8.11
CA ILE A 52 -15.83 6.73 -8.56
C ILE A 52 -14.89 6.35 -7.43
N PHE A 53 -15.06 5.14 -6.91
CA PHE A 53 -14.13 4.54 -5.95
C PHE A 53 -13.00 3.83 -6.71
N VAL A 54 -11.76 4.15 -6.37
CA VAL A 54 -10.55 3.59 -7.00
C VAL A 54 -9.67 2.98 -5.92
N VAL A 55 -9.35 1.70 -6.08
CA VAL A 55 -8.52 0.90 -5.18
C VAL A 55 -7.71 -0.10 -6.01
N HIS A 56 -6.59 -0.60 -5.48
CA HIS A 56 -5.73 -1.56 -6.16
C HIS A 56 -6.39 -2.94 -6.36
N GLY A 57 -6.83 -3.58 -5.26
CA GLY A 57 -7.32 -4.96 -5.29
C GLY A 57 -8.77 -5.11 -5.75
N GLY A 58 -9.69 -4.37 -5.12
CA GLY A 58 -11.12 -4.46 -5.43
C GLY A 58 -12.01 -4.30 -4.21
N LEU A 59 -13.22 -4.84 -4.31
CA LEU A 59 -14.19 -4.83 -3.22
C LEU A 59 -13.82 -5.85 -2.13
N PHE A 60 -14.34 -5.59 -0.94
CA PHE A 60 -14.14 -6.43 0.24
C PHE A 60 -14.90 -7.75 0.10
N SER A 61 -14.40 -8.81 0.71
CA SER A 61 -15.08 -10.11 0.78
C SER A 61 -16.32 -10.09 1.67
N VAL A 62 -16.49 -9.05 2.48
CA VAL A 62 -17.66 -8.82 3.33
C VAL A 62 -18.50 -7.68 2.79
N ASP A 63 -19.82 -7.86 2.84
CA ASP A 63 -20.77 -6.85 2.41
C ASP A 63 -20.91 -5.73 3.44
N GLY A 64 -21.38 -4.57 2.97
CA GLY A 64 -21.76 -3.44 3.84
C GLY A 64 -20.60 -2.56 4.29
N VAL A 65 -19.38 -2.76 3.77
CA VAL A 65 -18.23 -1.88 4.04
C VAL A 65 -18.49 -0.49 3.46
N LYS A 66 -18.34 0.53 4.31
CA LYS A 66 -18.53 1.94 3.97
C LYS A 66 -17.19 2.65 3.83
N LEU A 67 -17.21 3.79 3.13
CA LEU A 67 -16.04 4.67 3.04
C LEU A 67 -15.54 5.16 4.41
N SER A 68 -16.44 5.28 5.40
CA SER A 68 -16.07 5.62 6.78
C SER A 68 -15.16 4.57 7.41
N ASP A 69 -15.38 3.30 7.10
CA ASP A 69 -14.66 2.18 7.68
C ASP A 69 -13.24 2.17 7.12
N ILE A 70 -13.09 2.42 5.82
CA ILE A 70 -11.78 2.58 5.16
C ILE A 70 -11.00 3.76 5.74
N ARG A 71 -11.66 4.90 6.00
CA ARG A 71 -11.01 6.08 6.60
C ARG A 71 -10.53 5.87 8.03
N ALA A 72 -11.13 4.92 8.75
CA ALA A 72 -10.77 4.60 10.13
C ALA A 72 -9.57 3.65 10.22
N ILE A 73 -9.11 3.07 9.11
CA ILE A 73 -7.95 2.19 9.09
C ILE A 73 -6.68 3.00 9.38
N ASP A 74 -5.92 2.57 10.38
CA ASP A 74 -4.54 3.00 10.54
C ASP A 74 -3.69 2.34 9.47
N ARG A 75 -3.32 3.13 8.45
CA ARG A 75 -2.58 2.64 7.28
C ARG A 75 -1.07 2.76 7.40
N PHE A 76 -0.56 3.44 8.43
CA PHE A 76 0.87 3.72 8.60
C PHE A 76 1.62 2.53 9.19
N CYS A 77 1.36 1.35 8.64
CA CYS A 77 1.89 0.07 9.08
C CYS A 77 2.01 -0.88 7.89
N GLU A 78 2.73 -1.99 8.06
CA GLU A 78 2.75 -3.04 7.05
C GLU A 78 1.37 -3.70 6.94
N PRO A 79 0.92 -4.07 5.73
CA PRO A 79 -0.32 -4.83 5.59
C PRO A 79 -0.21 -6.14 6.37
N PRO A 80 -1.31 -6.61 6.98
CA PRO A 80 -1.34 -7.88 7.67
C PRO A 80 -0.96 -9.03 6.71
N GLU A 81 -0.32 -10.06 7.25
CA GLU A 81 -0.10 -11.31 6.50
C GLU A 81 -1.44 -11.98 6.19
N GLU A 82 -1.57 -12.56 4.99
CA GLU A 82 -2.77 -13.30 4.55
C GLU A 82 -3.00 -14.58 5.36
#